data_AF-A0A4R2S0J7-F1
#
_entry.id   AF-A0A4R2S0J7-F1
#
_cell.length_a   1.000
_cell.length_b   1.000
_cell.length_c   1.000
_cell.angle_alpha   90.00
_cell.angle_beta   90.00
_cell.angle_gamma   90.00
#
_symmetry.space_group_name_H-M   'P 1'
#
loop_
_entity.id
_entity.type
_entity.pdbx_description
1 polymer ?
#
loop_
_entity_poly.entity_id
_entity_poly.type
_entity_poly.pdbx_seq_one_letter_code
_entity_poly.pdbx_strand_id
1 'polypeptide(L)'
;MGWLSMTNAGMAGHPNPKAYLDDQFTYSRALDGGGMGGMRVIDSAFVGNGVWYAAAEIISDDEPLYVIALVCLVRWNPKARDGYVFAYKDMEESMGPCEAGCPARILRLLSPTSKESALDWRRRCLARLRLHARKIDNGMRIKLPRPVSFSDGHTGTEFIVVKRGEKITFRSDKGHGHYRISHFRDLAWSVVPETKVHRTVFAAPTAYATPA
;
A
#
# COMPACT_ATOMS: atom_id res chain seq x y z
N MET A 1 17.63 10.12 12.33
CA MET A 1 16.52 11.01 12.69
C MET A 1 15.64 10.35 13.75
N GLY A 2 15.28 11.13 14.78
CA GLY A 2 14.47 10.71 15.93
C GLY A 2 12.96 10.83 15.67
N TRP A 3 12.16 10.51 16.67
CA TRP A 3 10.72 10.79 16.65
C TRP A 3 10.45 12.19 17.18
N LEU A 4 9.59 12.94 16.51
CA LEU A 4 9.01 14.17 17.02
C LEU A 4 7.60 13.87 17.50
N SER A 5 7.33 14.14 18.77
CA SER A 5 6.02 13.91 19.41
C SER A 5 5.45 15.21 19.92
N MET A 6 4.14 15.38 19.80
CA MET A 6 3.44 16.58 20.23
C MET A 6 2.08 16.27 20.84
N THR A 7 1.63 17.22 21.66
CA THR A 7 0.28 17.23 22.22
C THR A 7 -0.72 17.78 21.19
N ASN A 8 -2.01 17.73 21.54
CA ASN A 8 -3.04 18.32 20.69
C ASN A 8 -2.85 19.83 20.49
N ALA A 9 -2.34 20.53 21.51
CA ALA A 9 -1.97 21.94 21.40
C ALA A 9 -0.78 22.15 20.45
N GLY A 10 0.22 21.25 20.49
CA GLY A 10 1.36 21.28 19.57
C GLY A 10 1.00 21.02 18.11
N MET A 11 -0.16 20.41 17.84
CA MET A 11 -0.72 20.31 16.49
C MET A 11 -1.31 21.63 15.98
N ALA A 12 -1.31 22.70 16.76
CA ALA A 12 -1.76 24.05 16.37
C ALA A 12 -3.16 24.08 15.73
N GLY A 13 -4.09 23.24 16.21
CA GLY A 13 -5.47 23.19 15.71
C GLY A 13 -5.69 22.37 14.44
N HIS A 14 -4.65 21.73 13.89
CA HIS A 14 -4.80 20.84 12.73
C HIS A 14 -5.71 19.64 13.07
N PRO A 15 -6.71 19.32 12.23
CA PRO A 15 -7.74 18.33 12.56
C PRO A 15 -7.25 16.89 12.52
N ASN A 16 -6.13 16.62 11.85
CA ASN A 16 -5.54 15.28 11.73
C ASN A 16 -4.06 15.35 11.35
N PRO A 17 -3.30 14.25 11.52
CA PRO A 17 -1.87 14.19 11.16
C PRO A 17 -1.56 14.57 9.72
N LYS A 18 -2.42 14.24 8.75
CA LYS A 18 -2.17 14.58 7.34
C LYS A 18 -2.16 16.09 7.16
N ALA A 19 -3.19 16.79 7.67
CA ALA A 19 -3.28 18.24 7.57
C ALA A 19 -2.07 18.92 8.23
N TYR A 20 -1.65 18.44 9.40
CA TYR A 20 -0.43 18.94 10.05
C TYR A 20 0.81 18.72 9.19
N LEU A 21 1.01 17.52 8.64
CA LEU A 21 2.21 17.21 7.85
C LEU A 21 2.25 17.96 6.52
N ASP A 22 1.09 18.16 5.88
CA ASP A 22 0.98 18.96 4.66
C ASP A 22 1.43 20.41 4.90
N ASP A 23 1.02 21.00 6.04
CA ASP A 23 1.42 22.36 6.46
C ASP A 23 2.88 22.42 6.93
N GLN A 24 3.30 21.50 7.81
CA GLN A 24 4.66 21.43 8.36
C GLN A 24 5.75 21.33 7.28
N PHE A 25 5.46 20.63 6.18
CA PHE A 25 6.38 20.48 5.04
C PHE A 25 6.09 21.47 3.90
N THR A 26 5.27 22.49 4.16
CA THR A 26 5.03 23.62 3.25
C THR A 26 5.48 24.92 3.91
N TYR A 27 6.70 25.36 3.61
CA TYR A 27 7.28 26.55 4.21
C TYR A 27 8.27 27.27 3.28
N SER A 28 8.48 28.55 3.54
CA SER A 28 9.54 29.39 2.97
C SER A 28 10.36 30.00 4.10
N ARG A 29 11.68 30.09 3.94
CA ARG A 29 12.58 30.72 4.90
C ARG A 29 13.69 31.50 4.20
N ALA A 30 14.14 32.59 4.80
CA ALA A 30 15.36 33.27 4.37
C ALA A 30 16.57 32.38 4.64
N LEU A 31 17.54 32.40 3.74
CA LEU A 31 18.82 31.71 3.89
C LEU A 31 19.91 32.67 4.40
N ASP A 32 20.85 32.18 5.20
CA ASP A 32 21.91 32.99 5.83
C ASP A 32 22.80 33.74 4.82
N GLY A 33 22.82 33.31 3.55
CA GLY A 33 23.57 33.92 2.44
C GLY A 33 22.75 34.87 1.55
N GLY A 34 21.52 35.21 1.94
CA GLY A 34 20.55 35.86 1.06
C GLY A 34 19.76 34.86 0.22
N GLY A 35 18.62 35.31 -0.30
CA GLY A 35 17.65 34.46 -1.01
C GLY A 35 16.68 33.73 -0.08
N MET A 36 15.69 33.07 -0.69
CA MET A 36 14.68 32.29 0.00
C MET A 36 14.80 30.80 -0.37
N GLY A 37 14.74 29.93 0.62
CA GLY A 37 14.65 28.49 0.40
C GLY A 37 13.35 27.96 0.98
N GLY A 38 12.78 26.93 0.39
CA GLY A 38 11.51 26.41 0.85
C GLY A 38 11.21 25.00 0.39
N MET A 39 10.07 24.54 0.85
CA MET A 39 9.47 23.28 0.46
C MET A 39 7.97 23.48 0.33
N ARG A 40 7.34 22.82 -0.64
CA ARG A 40 5.88 22.83 -0.81
C ARG A 40 5.36 21.44 -1.12
N VAL A 41 4.41 20.96 -0.33
CA VAL A 41 3.73 19.70 -0.60
C VAL A 41 2.72 19.89 -1.73
N ILE A 42 2.86 19.13 -2.82
CA ILE A 42 1.99 19.22 -4.01
C ILE A 42 0.95 18.09 -4.10
N ASP A 43 1.25 16.92 -3.55
CA ASP A 43 0.28 15.83 -3.34
C ASP A 43 0.77 14.98 -2.16
N SER A 44 -0.16 14.48 -1.36
CA SER A 44 0.14 13.63 -0.23
C SER A 44 -0.94 12.58 0.03
N ALA A 45 -0.53 11.48 0.64
CA ALA A 45 -1.40 10.36 0.94
C ALA A 45 -1.05 9.73 2.28
N PHE A 46 -2.09 9.43 3.05
CA PHE A 46 -1.97 8.54 4.19
C PHE A 46 -2.29 7.12 3.74
N VAL A 47 -1.35 6.18 3.91
CA VAL A 47 -1.49 4.79 3.45
C VAL A 47 -1.45 3.85 4.65
N GLY A 48 -2.51 3.05 4.78
CA GLY A 48 -2.70 2.21 5.96
C GLY A 48 -2.88 3.05 7.23
N ASN A 49 -2.35 2.57 8.36
CA ASN A 49 -2.55 3.20 9.67
C ASN A 49 -1.31 3.88 10.25
N GLY A 50 -0.33 4.29 9.43
CA GLY A 50 0.86 4.90 10.01
C GLY A 50 1.95 5.39 9.08
N VAL A 51 1.67 5.56 7.78
CA VAL A 51 2.67 6.15 6.88
C VAL A 51 2.02 7.22 6.02
N TRP A 52 2.57 8.42 6.09
CA TRP A 52 2.26 9.51 5.19
C TRP A 52 3.34 9.61 4.13
N TYR A 53 2.94 9.74 2.88
CA TYR A 53 3.81 9.96 1.74
C TYR A 53 3.45 11.29 1.11
N ALA A 54 4.44 12.03 0.62
CA ALA A 54 4.20 13.23 -0.17
C ALA A 54 5.19 13.40 -1.30
N ALA A 55 4.73 14.05 -2.36
CA ALA A 55 5.59 14.72 -3.31
C ALA A 55 5.77 16.17 -2.82
N ALA A 56 7.01 16.57 -2.61
CA ALA A 56 7.37 17.89 -2.13
C ALA A 56 8.30 18.58 -3.12
N GLU A 57 7.92 19.77 -3.57
CA GLU A 57 8.77 20.66 -4.36
C GLU A 57 9.80 21.31 -3.45
N ILE A 58 11.06 21.24 -3.83
CA ILE A 58 12.13 22.07 -3.26
C ILE A 58 12.14 23.39 -4.03
N ILE A 59 12.03 24.49 -3.30
CA ILE A 59 11.91 25.85 -3.85
C ILE A 59 13.15 26.66 -3.48
N SER A 60 13.65 27.44 -4.44
CA SER A 60 14.68 28.47 -4.22
C SER A 60 14.24 29.75 -4.91
N ASP A 61 14.23 30.87 -4.17
CA ASP A 61 13.81 32.18 -4.65
C ASP A 61 12.46 32.16 -5.39
N ASP A 62 11.49 31.50 -4.77
CA ASP A 62 10.13 31.23 -5.30
C ASP A 62 10.04 30.38 -6.58
N GLU A 63 11.18 29.88 -7.08
CA GLU A 63 11.24 29.00 -8.24
C GLU A 63 11.36 27.51 -7.82
N PRO A 64 10.52 26.62 -8.38
CA PRO A 64 10.63 25.17 -8.15
C PRO A 64 11.90 24.59 -8.78
N LEU A 65 12.74 23.93 -7.98
CA LEU A 65 13.97 23.28 -8.45
C LEU A 65 13.73 21.83 -8.87
N TYR A 66 13.20 21.01 -7.97
CA TYR A 66 12.90 19.59 -8.20
C TYR A 66 11.93 19.07 -7.16
N VAL A 67 11.31 17.92 -7.45
CA VAL A 67 10.34 17.24 -6.58
C VAL A 67 10.96 15.99 -6.00
N ILE A 68 10.89 15.85 -4.68
CA ILE A 68 11.31 14.66 -3.92
C ILE A 68 10.11 13.98 -3.27
N ALA A 69 10.31 12.72 -2.86
CA ALA A 69 9.38 12.03 -1.99
C ALA A 69 9.77 12.17 -0.52
N LEU A 70 8.78 12.56 0.30
CA LEU A 70 8.84 12.47 1.75
C LEU A 70 8.05 11.25 2.23
N VAL A 71 8.57 10.63 3.28
CA VAL A 71 7.97 9.49 3.97
C VAL A 71 8.00 9.77 5.47
N CYS A 72 6.82 9.89 6.08
CA CYS A 72 6.69 10.04 7.52
C CYS A 72 6.04 8.80 8.12
N LEU A 73 6.74 8.13 9.05
CA LEU A 73 6.09 7.21 9.97
C LEU A 73 5.28 8.02 10.95
N VAL A 74 4.05 7.60 11.21
CA VAL A 74 3.10 8.34 12.03
C VAL A 74 2.52 7.46 13.12
N ARG A 75 2.51 7.99 14.33
CA ARG A 75 1.73 7.49 15.45
C ARG A 75 0.64 8.49 15.78
N TRP A 76 -0.60 8.03 15.80
CA TRP A 76 -1.75 8.85 16.12
C TRP A 76 -2.62 8.14 17.14
N ASN A 77 -2.73 8.73 18.32
CA ASN A 77 -3.55 8.25 19.42
C ASN A 77 -4.20 9.44 20.14
N PRO A 78 -5.39 9.90 19.70
CA PRO A 78 -6.12 10.99 20.35
C PRO A 78 -6.43 10.77 21.84
N LYS A 79 -6.35 9.52 22.32
CA LYS A 79 -6.66 9.12 23.69
C LYS A 79 -5.39 8.80 24.50
N ALA A 80 -4.23 9.28 24.06
CA ALA A 80 -2.97 9.08 24.75
C ALA A 80 -3.04 9.64 26.19
N ARG A 81 -2.70 8.81 27.17
CA ARG A 81 -2.81 9.17 28.60
C ARG A 81 -1.80 10.22 29.04
N ASP A 82 -0.66 10.29 28.35
CA ASP A 82 0.42 11.27 28.54
C ASP A 82 0.18 12.57 27.78
N GLY A 83 -0.93 12.68 27.02
CA GLY A 83 -1.27 13.85 26.22
C GLY A 83 -0.54 13.96 24.89
N TYR A 84 0.45 13.10 24.60
CA TYR A 84 1.20 13.10 23.34
C TYR A 84 0.45 12.31 22.28
N VAL A 85 -0.54 12.96 21.68
CA VAL A 85 -1.51 12.34 20.76
C VAL A 85 -0.94 12.07 19.38
N PHE A 86 0.11 12.78 18.95
CA PHE A 86 0.69 12.65 17.63
C PHE A 86 2.22 12.55 17.71
N ALA A 87 2.80 11.65 16.93
CA ALA A 87 4.23 11.66 16.67
C ALA A 87 4.53 11.27 15.23
N TYR A 88 5.59 11.83 14.67
CA TYR A 88 6.09 11.43 13.36
C TYR A 88 7.61 11.30 13.33
N LYS A 89 8.09 10.54 12.34
CA LYS A 89 9.49 10.45 11.97
C LYS A 89 9.58 10.57 10.46
N ASP A 90 10.16 11.65 9.98
CA ASP A 90 10.34 11.96 8.57
C ASP A 90 11.64 11.36 8.01
N MET A 91 11.56 11.01 6.73
CA MET A 91 12.64 10.50 5.91
C MET A 91 12.39 10.97 4.46
N GLU A 92 13.44 11.33 3.74
CA GLU A 92 13.37 11.54 2.28
C GLU A 92 13.74 10.24 1.54
N GLU A 93 13.30 10.09 0.29
CA GLU A 93 13.48 8.86 -0.49
C GLU A 93 14.92 8.34 -0.58
N SER A 94 15.92 9.22 -0.59
CA SER A 94 17.33 8.84 -0.63
C SER A 94 17.89 8.37 0.71
N MET A 95 17.11 8.47 1.78
CA MET A 95 17.41 7.80 3.05
C MET A 95 17.04 6.31 3.03
N GLY A 96 16.44 5.82 1.94
CA GLY A 96 16.10 4.41 1.77
C GLY A 96 15.06 3.88 2.77
N PRO A 97 13.88 4.53 2.93
CA PRO A 97 12.88 4.07 3.90
C PRO A 97 12.42 2.64 3.61
N CYS A 98 12.14 1.86 4.67
CA CYS A 98 11.66 0.49 4.55
C CYS A 98 10.24 0.45 3.95
N GLU A 99 9.43 1.44 4.31
CA GLU A 99 8.04 1.58 3.92
C GLU A 99 7.94 2.00 2.45
N ALA A 100 7.55 1.03 1.61
CA ALA A 100 7.41 1.20 0.15
C ALA A 100 5.95 1.12 -0.30
N GLY A 101 5.06 1.81 0.42
CA GLY A 101 3.61 1.86 0.14
C GLY A 101 3.18 3.08 -0.68
N CYS A 102 4.12 3.83 -1.29
CA CYS A 102 3.82 5.09 -1.95
C CYS A 102 2.85 4.91 -3.13
N PRO A 103 1.74 5.67 -3.19
CA PRO A 103 0.80 5.62 -4.30
C PRO A 103 1.42 6.03 -5.64
N ALA A 104 0.93 5.42 -6.73
CA ALA A 104 1.41 5.70 -8.09
C ALA A 104 1.31 7.18 -8.48
N ARG A 105 0.28 7.90 -8.01
CA ARG A 105 0.10 9.32 -8.33
C ARG A 105 1.22 10.21 -7.76
N ILE A 106 1.72 9.90 -6.56
CA ILE A 106 2.82 10.63 -5.92
C ILE A 106 4.13 10.30 -6.66
N LEU A 107 4.37 9.01 -6.94
CA LEU A 107 5.58 8.59 -7.67
C LEU A 107 5.73 9.27 -9.04
N ARG A 108 4.62 9.57 -9.73
CA ARG A 108 4.63 10.24 -11.04
C ARG A 108 5.03 11.71 -10.98
N LEU A 109 4.93 12.36 -9.82
CA LEU A 109 5.29 13.77 -9.64
C LEU A 109 6.79 13.96 -9.37
N LEU A 110 7.50 12.90 -8.99
CA LEU A 110 8.88 12.99 -8.54
C LEU A 110 9.83 13.28 -9.70
N SER A 111 10.77 14.21 -9.50
CA SER A 111 11.80 14.50 -10.48
C SER A 111 12.74 13.30 -10.68
N PRO A 112 13.41 13.20 -11.85
CA PRO A 112 14.48 12.23 -12.05
C PRO A 112 15.58 12.36 -10.99
N THR A 113 16.19 11.25 -10.60
CA THR A 113 17.28 11.22 -9.61
C THR A 113 18.29 10.13 -9.95
N SER A 114 19.57 10.38 -9.63
CA SER A 114 20.66 9.41 -9.75
C SER A 114 21.00 8.73 -8.42
N LYS A 115 20.35 9.12 -7.31
CA LYS A 115 20.62 8.55 -5.99
C LYS A 115 20.13 7.10 -5.92
N GLU A 116 21.05 6.16 -5.71
CA GLU A 116 20.76 4.71 -5.76
C GLU A 116 19.68 4.28 -4.76
N SER A 117 19.74 4.78 -3.52
CA SER A 117 18.77 4.50 -2.46
C SER A 117 17.35 4.97 -2.80
N ALA A 118 17.23 6.15 -3.42
CA ALA A 118 15.94 6.67 -3.90
C ALA A 118 15.40 5.80 -5.04
N LEU A 119 16.25 5.44 -6.00
CA LEU A 119 15.87 4.55 -7.11
C LEU A 119 15.43 3.17 -6.61
N ASP A 120 16.12 2.57 -5.65
CA ASP A 120 15.72 1.33 -5.00
C ASP A 120 14.33 1.47 -4.33
N TRP A 121 14.14 2.51 -3.52
CA TRP A 121 12.86 2.76 -2.85
C TRP A 121 11.70 2.92 -3.85
N ARG A 122 11.89 3.69 -4.93
CA ARG A 122 10.88 3.84 -6.00
C ARG A 122 10.58 2.49 -6.66
N ARG A 123 11.58 1.65 -6.95
CA ARG A 123 11.38 0.30 -7.50
C ARG A 123 10.56 -0.58 -6.56
N ARG A 124 10.84 -0.56 -5.25
CA ARG A 124 10.06 -1.31 -4.25
C ARG A 124 8.60 -0.83 -4.20
N CYS A 125 8.35 0.48 -4.28
CA CYS A 125 7.00 1.02 -4.33
C CYS A 125 6.24 0.53 -5.58
N LEU A 126 6.88 0.58 -6.75
CA LEU A 126 6.29 0.10 -8.00
C LEU A 126 6.02 -1.42 -7.97
N ALA A 127 6.94 -2.21 -7.43
CA ALA A 127 6.74 -3.65 -7.26
C ALA A 127 5.53 -3.95 -6.37
N ARG A 128 5.38 -3.21 -5.25
CA ARG A 128 4.21 -3.34 -4.38
C ARG A 128 2.91 -2.96 -5.09
N LEU A 129 2.89 -1.87 -5.84
CA LEU A 129 1.71 -1.47 -6.62
C LEU A 129 1.28 -2.56 -7.60
N ARG A 130 2.23 -3.23 -8.27
CA ARG A 130 1.94 -4.37 -9.16
C ARG A 130 1.31 -5.55 -8.41
N LEU A 131 1.82 -5.89 -7.23
CA LEU A 131 1.24 -6.94 -6.39
C LEU A 131 -0.19 -6.61 -5.97
N HIS A 132 -0.48 -5.35 -5.65
CA HIS A 132 -1.80 -4.88 -5.24
C HIS A 132 -2.77 -4.70 -6.41
N ALA A 133 -2.28 -4.51 -7.63
CA ALA A 133 -3.10 -4.43 -8.84
C ALA A 133 -3.65 -5.80 -9.29
N ARG A 134 -3.15 -6.92 -8.74
CA ARG A 134 -3.65 -8.26 -9.06
C ARG A 134 -5.15 -8.36 -8.75
N LYS A 135 -5.92 -8.79 -9.76
CA LYS A 135 -7.36 -8.99 -9.66
C LYS A 135 -7.67 -10.14 -8.72
N ILE A 136 -8.65 -9.93 -7.84
CA ILE A 136 -9.13 -10.93 -6.88
C ILE A 136 -10.65 -10.94 -6.93
N ASP A 137 -11.18 -12.08 -7.33
CA ASP A 137 -12.61 -12.33 -7.47
C ASP A 137 -13.09 -13.30 -6.37
N ASN A 138 -14.36 -13.20 -5.99
CA ASN A 138 -14.96 -14.13 -5.04
C ASN A 138 -14.96 -15.55 -5.62
N GLY A 139 -14.61 -16.55 -4.80
CA GLY A 139 -14.51 -17.95 -5.21
C GLY A 139 -13.19 -18.33 -5.88
N MET A 140 -12.30 -17.36 -6.15
CA MET A 140 -10.97 -17.64 -6.71
C MET A 140 -10.18 -18.59 -5.81
N ARG A 141 -9.62 -19.66 -6.39
CA ARG A 141 -8.66 -20.53 -5.70
C ARG A 141 -7.26 -19.97 -5.85
N ILE A 142 -6.59 -19.80 -4.72
CA ILE A 142 -5.22 -19.30 -4.68
C ILE A 142 -4.30 -20.32 -4.01
N LYS A 143 -3.03 -20.29 -4.40
CA LYS A 143 -1.96 -21.07 -3.78
C LYS A 143 -0.86 -20.16 -3.29
N LEU A 144 -0.45 -20.36 -2.05
CA LEU A 144 0.71 -19.74 -1.45
C LEU A 144 1.95 -20.65 -1.61
N PRO A 145 3.14 -20.07 -1.79
CA PRO A 145 4.38 -20.84 -1.95
C PRO A 145 4.81 -21.54 -0.65
N ARG A 146 4.36 -21.04 0.50
CA ARG A 146 4.64 -21.61 1.82
C ARG A 146 3.33 -21.81 2.57
N PRO A 147 3.22 -22.88 3.38
CA PRO A 147 2.05 -23.12 4.20
C PRO A 147 1.88 -22.01 5.24
N VAL A 148 0.62 -21.66 5.51
CA VAL A 148 0.24 -20.74 6.58
C VAL A 148 -0.50 -21.53 7.66
N SER A 149 -0.07 -21.36 8.90
CA SER A 149 -0.68 -21.98 10.07
C SER A 149 -1.61 -21.00 10.80
N PHE A 150 -2.73 -21.51 11.29
CA PHE A 150 -3.75 -20.76 12.00
C PHE A 150 -3.94 -21.27 13.44
N SER A 151 -4.59 -20.47 14.27
CA SER A 151 -4.80 -20.75 15.69
C SER A 151 -5.70 -21.97 15.97
N ASP A 152 -6.51 -22.39 15.01
CA ASP A 152 -7.34 -23.61 15.08
C ASP A 152 -6.55 -24.88 14.72
N GLY A 153 -5.24 -24.76 14.49
CA GLY A 153 -4.37 -25.86 14.08
C GLY A 153 -4.37 -26.13 12.57
N HIS A 154 -5.23 -25.45 11.79
CA HIS A 154 -5.22 -25.61 10.34
C HIS A 154 -3.89 -25.09 9.76
N THR A 155 -3.30 -25.87 8.86
CA THR A 155 -2.14 -25.47 8.06
C THR A 155 -2.41 -25.82 6.60
N GLY A 156 -2.24 -24.86 5.71
CA GLY A 156 -2.57 -25.02 4.30
C GLY A 156 -1.80 -24.09 3.38
N THR A 157 -1.69 -24.47 2.12
CA THR A 157 -1.13 -23.65 1.04
C THR A 157 -2.19 -23.17 0.07
N GLU A 158 -3.33 -23.87 -0.03
CA GLU A 158 -4.41 -23.56 -0.97
C GLU A 158 -5.64 -23.04 -0.24
N PHE A 159 -6.23 -21.98 -0.76
CA PHE A 159 -7.34 -21.29 -0.14
C PHE A 159 -8.35 -20.80 -1.18
N ILE A 160 -9.62 -20.78 -0.80
CA ILE A 160 -10.70 -20.21 -1.60
C ILE A 160 -10.96 -18.78 -1.10
N VAL A 161 -10.86 -17.81 -1.98
CA VAL A 161 -11.15 -16.41 -1.71
C VAL A 161 -12.64 -16.23 -1.43
N VAL A 162 -12.96 -15.59 -0.29
CA VAL A 162 -14.30 -15.11 0.03
C VAL A 162 -14.26 -13.59 0.11
N LYS A 163 -14.93 -12.93 -0.84
CA LYS A 163 -14.98 -11.47 -0.91
C LYS A 163 -16.36 -10.98 -0.49
N ARG A 164 -16.40 -10.06 0.46
CA ARG A 164 -17.61 -9.35 0.92
C ARG A 164 -17.34 -7.84 0.88
N GLY A 165 -17.71 -7.19 -0.21
CA GLY A 165 -17.27 -5.81 -0.50
C GLY A 165 -15.74 -5.76 -0.63
N GLU A 166 -15.10 -4.86 0.12
CA GLU A 166 -13.62 -4.76 0.19
C GLU A 166 -12.98 -5.80 1.11
N LYS A 167 -13.76 -6.46 1.97
CA LYS A 167 -13.24 -7.45 2.92
C LYS A 167 -12.93 -8.74 2.19
N ILE A 168 -11.67 -9.17 2.28
CA ILE A 168 -11.18 -10.45 1.77
C ILE A 168 -10.91 -11.37 2.95
N THR A 169 -11.56 -12.53 2.95
CA THR A 169 -11.29 -13.67 3.84
C THR A 169 -11.09 -14.92 3.00
N PHE A 170 -10.74 -16.02 3.66
CA PHE A 170 -10.39 -17.27 2.99
C PHE A 170 -11.13 -18.44 3.62
N ARG A 171 -11.33 -19.48 2.83
CA ARG A 171 -11.69 -20.82 3.30
C ARG A 171 -10.58 -21.79 2.92
N SER A 172 -10.52 -22.93 3.58
CA SER A 172 -9.62 -24.01 3.16
C SER A 172 -9.94 -24.47 1.73
N ASP A 173 -9.02 -25.22 1.13
CA ASP A 173 -9.18 -25.93 -0.15
C ASP A 173 -10.48 -26.77 -0.23
N LYS A 174 -10.90 -27.32 0.91
CA LYS A 174 -12.16 -28.09 1.08
C LYS A 174 -13.40 -27.22 1.28
N GLY A 175 -13.26 -25.89 1.34
CA GLY A 175 -14.37 -24.96 1.53
C GLY A 175 -14.87 -24.82 2.97
N HIS A 176 -14.10 -25.31 3.94
CA HIS A 176 -14.42 -25.20 5.37
C HIS A 176 -13.61 -24.09 6.05
N GLY A 177 -14.02 -23.74 7.27
CA GLY A 177 -13.34 -22.73 8.08
C GLY A 177 -13.49 -21.31 7.55
N HIS A 178 -13.00 -20.34 8.31
CA HIS A 178 -12.94 -18.94 7.91
C HIS A 178 -11.63 -18.33 8.41
N TYR A 179 -10.74 -18.05 7.47
CA TYR A 179 -9.36 -17.66 7.71
C TYR A 179 -9.10 -16.22 7.28
N ARG A 180 -8.18 -15.57 8.00
CA ARG A 180 -7.63 -14.25 7.63
C ARG A 180 -6.14 -14.42 7.41
N ILE A 181 -5.69 -14.13 6.19
CA ILE A 181 -4.27 -14.12 5.84
C ILE A 181 -3.79 -12.68 5.86
N SER A 182 -2.96 -12.34 6.84
CA SER A 182 -2.38 -11.00 6.99
C SER A 182 -1.49 -10.66 5.79
N HIS A 183 -1.52 -9.39 5.35
CA HIS A 183 -0.73 -8.90 4.22
C HIS A 183 -0.88 -9.73 2.94
N PHE A 184 -2.02 -10.41 2.74
CA PHE A 184 -2.24 -11.31 1.60
C PHE A 184 -1.86 -10.71 0.24
N ARG A 185 -2.20 -9.44 -0.01
CA ARG A 185 -1.85 -8.76 -1.28
C ARG A 185 -0.35 -8.59 -1.49
N ASP A 186 0.44 -8.56 -0.42
CA ASP A 186 1.90 -8.47 -0.46
C ASP A 186 2.56 -9.87 -0.67
N LEU A 187 1.80 -10.98 -0.59
CA LEU A 187 2.33 -12.34 -0.76
C LEU A 187 2.41 -12.78 -2.23
N ALA A 188 3.38 -13.63 -2.55
CA ALA A 188 3.57 -14.21 -3.88
C ALA A 188 2.60 -15.36 -4.21
N TRP A 189 1.29 -15.15 -4.03
CA TRP A 189 0.27 -16.13 -4.39
C TRP A 189 0.07 -16.24 -5.91
N SER A 190 -0.34 -17.43 -6.35
CA SER A 190 -0.77 -17.73 -7.72
C SER A 190 -2.23 -18.22 -7.73
N VAL A 191 -2.90 -18.10 -8.88
CA VAL A 191 -4.26 -18.65 -9.07
C VAL A 191 -4.14 -20.13 -9.40
N VAL A 192 -4.91 -20.98 -8.71
CA VAL A 192 -5.03 -22.40 -9.06
C VAL A 192 -6.06 -22.52 -10.19
N PRO A 193 -5.68 -23.04 -11.38
CA PRO A 193 -6.63 -23.24 -12.46
C PRO A 193 -7.68 -24.27 -12.03
N GLU A 194 -8.96 -23.90 -12.07
CA GLU A 194 -10.01 -24.91 -12.04
C GLU A 194 -10.15 -25.51 -13.43
N THR A 195 -9.76 -26.78 -13.58
CA THR A 195 -10.16 -27.58 -14.75
C THR A 195 -11.66 -27.77 -14.68
N LYS A 196 -12.41 -26.87 -15.32
CA LYS A 196 -13.83 -27.11 -15.63
C LYS A 196 -13.86 -28.27 -16.61
N VAL A 197 -14.14 -29.47 -16.12
CA VAL A 197 -14.45 -30.62 -16.97
C VAL A 197 -15.78 -30.30 -17.65
N HIS A 198 -15.72 -29.88 -18.91
CA HIS A 198 -16.92 -29.78 -19.72
C HIS A 198 -17.51 -31.18 -19.83
N ARG A 199 -18.80 -31.32 -19.48
CA ARG A 199 -19.52 -32.58 -19.68
C ARG A 199 -19.54 -32.87 -21.18
N THR A 200 -18.78 -33.88 -21.60
CA THR A 200 -18.82 -34.38 -22.97
C THR A 200 -20.21 -34.93 -23.22
N VAL A 201 -21.01 -34.23 -24.03
CA VAL A 201 -22.30 -34.72 -24.50
C VAL A 201 -22.02 -35.59 -25.70
N PHE A 202 -22.14 -36.91 -25.55
CA PHE A 202 -22.11 -37.82 -26.69
C PHE A 202 -23.41 -37.64 -27.48
N ALA A 203 -23.30 -37.42 -28.79
CA ALA A 203 -24.46 -37.38 -29.68
C ALA A 203 -25.16 -38.76 -29.65
N ALA A 204 -26.49 -38.76 -29.54
CA ALA A 204 -27.26 -39.99 -29.63
C ALA A 204 -27.14 -40.58 -31.05
N PRO A 205 -26.99 -41.90 -31.20
CA PRO A 205 -26.91 -42.53 -32.50
C PRO A 205 -28.21 -42.30 -33.28
N THR A 206 -28.08 -41.79 -34.50
CA THR A 206 -29.19 -41.57 -35.41
C THR A 206 -29.86 -42.90 -35.72
N ALA A 207 -31.15 -43.03 -35.41
CA ALA A 207 -31.93 -44.21 -35.76
C ALA A 207 -32.01 -44.32 -37.29
N TYR A 208 -31.51 -45.42 -37.84
CA TYR A 208 -31.68 -45.74 -39.26
C TYR A 208 -33.13 -46.10 -39.53
N ALA A 209 -33.73 -45.46 -40.54
CA ALA A 209 -35.07 -45.78 -41.02
C ALA A 209 -35.04 -47.14 -41.73
N THR A 210 -35.93 -48.04 -41.32
CA THR A 210 -36.18 -49.33 -41.98
C THR A 210 -36.90 -49.09 -43.32
N PRO A 211 -36.42 -49.62 -44.44
CA PRO A 211 -37.16 -49.55 -45.70
C PRO A 211 -38.34 -50.54 -45.68
N ALA A 212 -39.42 -50.14 -46.36
CA ALA A 212 -40.70 -50.84 -46.47
C ALA A 212 -40.65 -52.05 -47.42
#